data_AF-A0A929XGI4-F1
#
_entry.id   AF-A0A929XGI4-F1
#
_cell.length_a   1.000
_cell.length_b   1.000
_cell.length_c   1.000
_cell.angle_alpha   90.00
_cell.angle_beta   90.00
_cell.angle_gamma   90.00
#
_symmetry.space_group_name_H-M   'P 1'
#
loop_
_entity.id
_entity.type
_entity.pdbx_description
1 polymer ?
#
loop_
_entity_poly.entity_id
_entity_poly.type
_entity_poly.pdbx_seq_one_letter_code
_entity_poly.pdbx_strand_id
1 'polypeptide(L)'
;MIFFGGVFKNALNFGVDLGLKALLPDLIEDQVIDIKNSILEGGFKEGVNTLMKKVNEFKNSITGIFTGNFNNIEEIHTATKQGGIIKTVSKGLSKGIDAGVKSGAIPKSVGSIIKAGKTTILNEFNSSLESQIKREMKKFDTLNDLNKKWYDAMDKRDFDKMTKYTEKISELSKDLVKFSNIIEETKKIEELHNFIKENNSFDFMVGTDGALMKLD
;
A
#
# COMPACT_ATOMS: atom_id res chain seq x y z
N MET A 1 -1.23 -11.54 3.00
CA MET A 1 -0.15 -10.77 3.67
C MET A 1 0.62 -9.79 2.74
N ILE A 2 0.06 -9.28 1.62
CA ILE A 2 0.91 -8.88 0.45
C ILE A 2 0.87 -7.39 0.05
N PHE A 3 -0.04 -6.55 0.57
CA PHE A 3 -0.27 -5.19 0.02
C PHE A 3 0.96 -4.27 0.03
N PHE A 4 1.48 -3.99 1.22
CA PHE A 4 2.71 -3.21 1.35
C PHE A 4 3.90 -3.93 0.72
N GLY A 5 3.94 -5.26 0.75
CA GLY A 5 4.95 -6.04 0.03
C GLY A 5 5.07 -5.66 -1.44
N GLY A 6 3.94 -5.46 -2.15
CA GLY A 6 3.92 -5.00 -3.54
C GLY A 6 4.43 -3.56 -3.70
N VAL A 7 3.89 -2.63 -2.89
CA VAL A 7 4.27 -1.20 -2.89
C VAL A 7 5.78 -1.03 -2.65
N PHE A 8 6.31 -1.67 -1.62
CA PHE A 8 7.72 -1.58 -1.26
C PHE A 8 8.62 -2.30 -2.28
N LYS A 9 8.23 -3.47 -2.80
CA LYS A 9 9.00 -4.19 -3.82
C LYS A 9 9.13 -3.37 -5.11
N ASN A 10 8.04 -2.80 -5.59
CA ASN A 10 8.03 -1.95 -6.77
C ASN A 10 8.82 -0.65 -6.52
N ALA A 11 8.72 -0.07 -5.31
CA ALA A 11 9.44 1.15 -4.97
C ALA A 11 10.95 0.92 -4.95
N LEU A 12 11.34 -0.21 -4.36
CA LEU A 12 12.70 -0.70 -4.30
C LEU A 12 13.25 -0.95 -5.70
N ASN A 13 12.56 -1.74 -6.53
CA ASN A 13 13.05 -2.05 -7.87
C ASN A 13 13.17 -0.78 -8.73
N PHE A 14 12.10 0.00 -8.84
CA PHE A 14 12.09 1.19 -9.70
C PHE A 14 13.04 2.29 -9.22
N GLY A 15 13.00 2.62 -7.92
CA GLY A 15 13.82 3.70 -7.38
C GLY A 15 15.32 3.36 -7.38
N VAL A 16 15.67 2.10 -7.15
CA VAL A 16 17.08 1.67 -7.21
C VAL A 16 17.58 1.60 -8.64
N ASP A 17 16.77 1.09 -9.57
CA ASP A 17 17.13 1.06 -10.99
C ASP A 17 17.39 2.49 -11.52
N LEU A 18 16.49 3.44 -11.22
CA LEU A 18 16.69 4.84 -11.62
C LEU A 18 17.92 5.45 -10.96
N GLY A 19 18.09 5.25 -9.65
CA GLY A 19 19.23 5.78 -8.92
C GLY A 19 20.57 5.25 -9.41
N LEU A 20 20.66 3.95 -9.74
CA LEU A 20 21.87 3.36 -10.29
C LEU A 20 22.13 3.84 -11.72
N LYS A 21 21.11 3.87 -12.60
CA LYS A 21 21.25 4.38 -13.97
C LYS A 21 21.70 5.86 -13.99
N ALA A 22 21.22 6.67 -13.05
CA ALA A 22 21.63 8.07 -12.92
C ALA A 22 23.10 8.22 -12.47
N LEU A 23 23.60 7.31 -11.63
CA LEU A 23 24.97 7.38 -11.10
C LEU A 23 26.00 6.68 -12.00
N LEU A 24 25.55 5.71 -12.79
CA LEU A 24 26.39 4.83 -13.58
C LEU A 24 25.84 4.73 -15.02
N PRO A 25 25.77 5.85 -15.76
CA PRO A 25 25.13 5.89 -17.08
C PRO A 25 25.86 5.06 -18.14
N ASP A 26 27.16 4.81 -17.93
CA ASP A 26 28.02 4.10 -18.90
C ASP A 26 28.00 2.57 -18.71
N LEU A 27 27.33 2.05 -17.68
CA LEU A 27 27.21 0.61 -17.46
C LEU A 27 26.05 0.03 -18.27
N ILE A 28 26.26 -1.14 -18.86
CA ILE A 28 25.19 -1.86 -19.55
C ILE A 28 24.19 -2.43 -18.54
N GLU A 29 22.98 -2.73 -19.01
CA GLU A 29 21.86 -3.12 -18.15
C GLU A 29 22.16 -4.33 -17.25
N ASP A 30 22.84 -5.36 -17.77
CA ASP A 30 23.22 -6.55 -17.00
C ASP A 30 24.14 -6.20 -15.82
N GLN A 31 25.11 -5.30 -16.03
CA GLN A 31 26.00 -4.84 -14.96
C GLN A 31 25.24 -4.04 -13.89
N VAL A 32 24.27 -3.22 -14.31
CA VAL A 32 23.40 -2.48 -13.38
C VAL A 32 22.53 -3.46 -12.57
N ILE A 33 22.03 -4.53 -13.20
CA ILE A 33 21.26 -5.58 -12.52
C ILE A 33 22.11 -6.31 -11.48
N ASP A 34 23.35 -6.69 -11.81
CA ASP A 34 24.26 -7.39 -10.89
C ASP A 34 24.61 -6.52 -9.68
N ILE A 35 24.89 -5.23 -9.91
CA ILE A 35 25.14 -4.25 -8.85
C ILE A 35 23.89 -4.11 -7.97
N LYS A 36 22.71 -3.95 -8.57
CA LYS A 36 21.44 -3.86 -7.85
C LYS A 36 21.26 -5.08 -6.96
N ASN A 37 21.34 -6.28 -7.51
CA ASN A 37 21.11 -7.53 -6.78
C ASN A 37 22.08 -7.64 -5.60
N SER A 38 23.35 -7.33 -5.82
CA SER A 38 24.37 -7.30 -4.77
C SER A 38 24.03 -6.34 -3.63
N ILE A 39 23.55 -5.13 -3.95
CA ILE A 39 23.12 -4.13 -2.94
C ILE A 39 21.88 -4.62 -2.19
N LEU A 40 20.90 -5.17 -2.91
CA LEU A 40 19.65 -5.67 -2.34
C LEU A 40 19.90 -6.80 -1.34
N GLU A 41 20.67 -7.80 -1.76
CA GLU A 41 21.01 -8.97 -0.94
C GLU A 41 21.98 -8.63 0.19
N GLY A 42 22.88 -7.66 -0.02
CA GLY A 42 23.87 -7.22 0.96
C GLY A 42 23.34 -6.40 2.14
N GLY A 43 22.01 -6.22 2.25
CA GLY A 43 21.38 -5.60 3.42
C GLY A 43 20.40 -4.47 3.09
N PHE A 44 20.29 -4.04 1.83
CA PHE A 44 19.31 -3.01 1.49
C PHE A 44 17.87 -3.54 1.60
N LYS A 45 17.64 -4.78 1.14
CA LYS A 45 16.35 -5.47 1.28
C LYS A 45 15.95 -5.60 2.76
N GLU A 46 16.89 -5.85 3.66
CA GLU A 46 16.62 -5.91 5.10
C GLU A 46 16.15 -4.56 5.65
N GLY A 47 16.81 -3.47 5.26
CA GLY A 47 16.41 -2.11 5.66
C GLY A 47 14.97 -1.78 5.22
N VAL A 48 14.60 -2.18 4.00
CA VAL A 48 13.23 -2.05 3.49
C VAL A 48 12.26 -3.00 4.21
N ASN A 49 12.67 -4.24 4.50
CA ASN A 49 11.85 -5.18 5.27
C ASN A 49 11.53 -4.65 6.67
N THR A 50 12.46 -3.96 7.33
CA THR A 50 12.19 -3.31 8.62
C THR A 50 11.16 -2.20 8.49
N LEU A 51 11.24 -1.38 7.44
CA LEU A 51 10.22 -0.38 7.10
C LEU A 51 8.85 -1.05 6.86
N MET A 52 8.80 -2.16 6.12
CA MET A 52 7.56 -2.92 5.89
C MET A 52 6.94 -3.45 7.19
N LYS A 53 7.75 -3.98 8.10
CA LYS A 53 7.25 -4.48 9.41
C LYS A 53 6.59 -3.37 10.20
N LYS A 54 7.23 -2.20 10.29
CA LYS A 54 6.66 -1.02 10.98
C LYS A 54 5.35 -0.57 10.35
N VAL A 55 5.26 -0.54 9.01
CA VAL A 55 4.02 -0.20 8.31
C VAL A 55 2.92 -1.24 8.55
N ASN A 56 3.26 -2.53 8.61
CA ASN A 56 2.27 -3.57 8.94
C ASN A 56 1.73 -3.45 10.37
N GLU A 57 2.54 -2.98 11.32
CA GLU A 57 2.08 -2.67 12.68
C GLU A 57 1.01 -1.56 12.66
N PHE A 58 1.22 -0.47 11.90
CA PHE A 58 0.21 0.59 11.70
C PHE A 58 -1.05 0.11 10.95
N LYS A 59 -0.89 -0.81 10.01
CA LYS A 59 -2.03 -1.36 9.28
C LYS A 59 -3.01 -2.09 10.20
N ASN A 60 -2.50 -2.78 11.22
CA ASN A 60 -3.36 -3.54 12.14
C ASN A 60 -4.12 -2.65 13.13
N SER A 61 -3.76 -1.36 13.26
CA SER A 61 -4.49 -0.37 14.07
C SER A 61 -5.56 0.40 13.29
N ILE A 62 -5.74 0.11 11.99
CA ILE A 62 -6.77 0.78 11.17
C ILE A 62 -8.17 0.38 11.67
N THR A 63 -8.83 1.30 12.36
CA THR A 63 -10.25 1.24 12.74
C THR A 63 -10.96 2.51 12.23
N GLY A 64 -12.14 2.41 11.61
CA GLY A 64 -12.96 3.61 11.31
C GLY A 64 -13.35 3.88 9.85
N ILE A 65 -13.21 2.92 8.93
CA ILE A 65 -13.64 3.09 7.53
C ILE A 65 -15.16 3.28 7.41
N PHE A 66 -15.95 2.69 8.30
CA PHE A 66 -17.40 2.90 8.39
C PHE A 66 -17.80 4.33 8.82
N THR A 67 -16.92 5.07 9.52
CA THR A 67 -17.15 6.50 9.79
C THR A 67 -16.79 7.40 8.60
N GLY A 68 -16.25 6.81 7.53
CA GLY A 68 -15.67 7.53 6.39
C GLY A 68 -14.34 8.19 6.69
N ASN A 69 -13.68 7.83 7.81
CA ASN A 69 -12.46 8.45 8.31
C ASN A 69 -11.28 7.48 8.20
N PHE A 70 -10.52 7.61 7.11
CA PHE A 70 -9.37 6.75 6.79
C PHE A 70 -8.05 7.28 7.37
N ASN A 71 -8.09 8.02 8.48
CA ASN A 71 -6.91 8.62 9.13
C ASN A 71 -5.72 7.65 9.25
N ASN A 72 -6.01 6.37 9.51
CA ASN A 72 -4.98 5.35 9.70
C ASN A 72 -4.21 4.99 8.39
N ILE A 73 -4.77 5.24 7.20
CA ILE A 73 -4.03 5.13 5.93
C ILE A 73 -3.10 6.33 5.75
N GLU A 74 -3.54 7.54 6.13
CA GLU A 74 -2.67 8.72 6.16
C GLU A 74 -1.54 8.58 7.19
N GLU A 75 -1.79 7.90 8.31
CA GLU A 75 -0.76 7.54 9.28
C GLU A 75 0.30 6.63 8.68
N ILE A 76 -0.07 5.69 7.80
CA ILE A 76 0.91 4.88 7.07
C ILE A 76 1.75 5.76 6.15
N HIS A 77 1.14 6.64 5.36
CA HIS A 77 1.86 7.59 4.51
C HIS A 77 2.82 8.44 5.36
N THR A 78 2.37 8.95 6.50
CA THR A 78 3.17 9.74 7.44
C THR A 78 4.32 8.92 8.04
N ALA A 79 4.06 7.68 8.46
CA ALA A 79 5.08 6.77 9.01
C ALA A 79 6.19 6.49 7.98
N THR A 80 5.86 6.33 6.69
CA THR A 80 6.88 6.15 5.65
C THR A 80 7.77 7.39 5.45
N LYS A 81 7.30 8.57 5.85
CA LYS A 81 8.06 9.84 5.81
C LYS A 81 8.83 10.13 7.09
N GLN A 82 8.61 9.39 8.18
CA GLN A 82 9.31 9.65 9.44
C GLN A 82 10.81 9.38 9.31
N GLY A 83 11.62 10.36 9.74
CA GLY A 83 13.08 10.32 9.62
C GLY A 83 13.75 9.12 10.27
N GLY A 84 13.12 8.50 11.27
CA GLY A 84 13.61 7.26 11.90
C GLY A 84 13.61 6.05 10.97
N ILE A 85 12.64 5.95 10.06
CA ILE A 85 12.48 4.79 9.18
C ILE A 85 13.35 4.92 7.92
N ILE A 86 13.45 6.12 7.36
CA ILE A 86 14.38 6.43 6.26
C ILE A 86 15.85 6.22 6.67
N LYS A 87 16.20 6.49 7.93
CA LYS A 87 17.54 6.18 8.46
C LYS A 87 17.85 4.68 8.38
N THR A 88 16.89 3.81 8.66
CA THR A 88 17.07 2.35 8.58
C THR A 88 17.29 1.89 7.14
N VAL A 89 16.48 2.42 6.21
CA VAL A 89 16.63 2.19 4.75
C VAL A 89 18.00 2.65 4.26
N SER A 90 18.43 3.86 4.66
CA SER A 90 19.75 4.42 4.33
C SER A 90 20.91 3.58 4.87
N LYS A 91 20.79 3.08 6.12
CA LYS A 91 21.77 2.14 6.71
C LYS A 91 21.81 0.82 5.94
N GLY A 92 20.65 0.28 5.56
CA GLY A 92 20.55 -0.92 4.74
C GLY A 92 21.24 -0.74 3.39
N LEU A 93 21.01 0.37 2.71
CA LEU A 93 21.69 0.71 1.45
C LEU A 93 23.22 0.79 1.63
N SER A 94 23.69 1.49 2.66
CA SER A 94 25.14 1.54 2.96
C SER A 94 25.73 0.16 3.20
N LYS A 95 25.06 -0.70 3.98
CA LYS A 95 25.47 -2.09 4.20
C LYS A 95 25.51 -2.89 2.90
N GLY A 96 24.47 -2.75 2.06
CA GLY A 96 24.39 -3.40 0.76
C GLY A 96 25.57 -3.07 -0.14
N ILE A 97 25.92 -1.78 -0.24
CA ILE A 97 27.07 -1.33 -1.01
C ILE A 97 28.37 -1.87 -0.41
N ASP A 98 28.55 -1.81 0.91
CA ASP A 98 29.74 -2.33 1.59
C ASP A 98 29.91 -3.84 1.37
N ALA A 99 28.83 -4.60 1.46
CA ALA A 99 28.82 -6.04 1.27
C ALA A 99 29.18 -6.40 -0.18
N GLY A 100 28.56 -5.76 -1.17
CA GLY A 100 28.88 -5.97 -2.58
C GLY A 100 30.32 -5.61 -2.94
N VAL A 101 30.88 -4.56 -2.35
CA VAL A 101 32.31 -4.22 -2.53
C VAL A 101 33.22 -5.25 -1.87
N LYS A 102 32.88 -5.72 -0.66
CA LYS A 102 33.68 -6.72 0.08
C LYS A 102 33.67 -8.09 -0.61
N SER A 103 32.55 -8.51 -1.19
CA SER A 103 32.44 -9.77 -1.91
C SER A 103 33.10 -9.75 -3.29
N GLY A 104 33.45 -8.56 -3.80
CA GLY A 104 33.97 -8.38 -5.16
C GLY A 104 32.90 -8.27 -6.24
N ALA A 105 31.62 -8.41 -5.89
CA ALA A 105 30.50 -8.28 -6.82
C ALA A 105 30.32 -6.84 -7.34
N ILE A 106 30.76 -5.85 -6.56
CA ILE A 106 30.81 -4.44 -6.96
C ILE A 106 32.28 -3.99 -6.98
N PRO A 107 32.83 -3.54 -8.13
CA PRO A 107 34.16 -2.96 -8.18
C PRO A 107 34.32 -1.80 -7.20
N LYS A 108 35.48 -1.67 -6.54
CA LYS A 108 35.70 -0.63 -5.52
C LYS A 108 35.44 0.80 -6.03
N SER A 109 35.83 1.09 -7.27
CA SER A 109 35.57 2.37 -7.94
C SER A 109 34.06 2.63 -8.06
N VAL A 110 33.30 1.66 -8.57
CA VAL A 110 31.84 1.69 -8.69
C VAL A 110 31.19 1.86 -7.32
N GLY A 111 31.60 1.07 -6.33
CA GLY A 111 31.07 1.18 -4.97
C GLY A 111 31.32 2.56 -4.33
N SER A 112 32.45 3.21 -4.67
CA SER A 112 32.75 4.57 -4.21
C SER A 112 31.82 5.60 -4.84
N ILE A 113 31.54 5.48 -6.15
CA ILE A 113 30.57 6.32 -6.86
C ILE A 113 29.18 6.17 -6.23
N ILE A 114 28.72 4.93 -6.02
CA ILE A 114 27.41 4.64 -5.44
C ILE A 114 27.31 5.18 -4.01
N LYS A 115 28.38 5.07 -3.20
CA LYS A 115 28.42 5.66 -1.85
C LYS A 115 28.30 7.18 -1.87
N ALA A 116 29.02 7.85 -2.77
CA ALA A 116 28.92 9.30 -2.92
C ALA A 116 27.51 9.72 -3.40
N GLY A 117 26.94 8.96 -4.33
CA GLY A 117 25.61 9.16 -4.89
C GLY A 117 24.45 8.58 -4.08
N LYS A 118 24.69 8.06 -2.86
CA LYS A 118 23.68 7.32 -2.07
C LYS A 118 22.37 8.09 -1.91
N THR A 119 22.45 9.41 -1.75
CA THR A 119 21.28 10.28 -1.60
C THR A 119 20.38 10.26 -2.84
N THR A 120 20.96 10.15 -4.04
CA THR A 120 20.19 10.01 -5.30
C THR A 120 19.34 8.74 -5.26
N ILE A 121 19.94 7.59 -4.94
CA ILE A 121 19.20 6.31 -4.84
C ILE A 121 18.10 6.39 -3.78
N LEU A 122 18.37 7.01 -2.64
CA LEU A 122 17.37 7.16 -1.57
C LEU A 122 16.23 8.08 -1.98
N ASN A 123 16.50 9.16 -2.70
CA ASN A 123 15.48 10.08 -3.19
C ASN A 123 14.58 9.42 -4.25
N GLU A 124 15.16 8.65 -5.17
CA GLU A 124 14.41 7.89 -6.17
C GLU A 124 13.54 6.80 -5.52
N PHE A 125 14.09 6.07 -4.55
CA PHE A 125 13.34 5.12 -3.74
C PHE A 125 12.16 5.79 -3.02
N ASN A 126 12.40 6.91 -2.33
CA ASN A 126 11.38 7.64 -1.58
C ASN A 126 10.28 8.18 -2.50
N SER A 127 10.66 8.76 -3.64
CA SER A 127 9.71 9.29 -4.63
C SER A 127 8.85 8.17 -5.20
N SER A 128 9.46 7.03 -5.53
CA SER A 128 8.74 5.85 -6.00
C SER A 128 7.77 5.30 -4.96
N LEU A 129 8.21 5.21 -3.70
CA LEU A 129 7.39 4.78 -2.57
C LEU A 129 6.19 5.71 -2.35
N GLU A 130 6.42 7.03 -2.30
CA GLU A 130 5.37 8.03 -2.15
C GLU A 130 4.35 7.95 -3.29
N SER A 131 4.83 7.79 -4.54
CA SER A 131 3.93 7.68 -5.70
C SER A 131 3.01 6.46 -5.59
N GLN A 132 3.51 5.35 -5.06
CA GLN A 132 2.76 4.12 -4.92
C GLN A 132 1.77 4.18 -3.78
N ILE A 133 2.18 4.71 -2.62
CA ILE A 133 1.29 4.95 -1.50
C ILE A 133 0.15 5.87 -1.95
N LYS A 134 0.43 6.96 -2.68
CA LYS A 134 -0.61 7.85 -3.22
C LYS A 134 -1.57 7.16 -4.17
N ARG A 135 -1.09 6.27 -5.05
CA ARG A 135 -1.96 5.49 -5.95
C ARG A 135 -2.90 4.60 -5.18
N GLU A 136 -2.39 3.96 -4.14
CA GLU A 136 -3.20 3.13 -3.25
C GLU A 136 -4.19 3.96 -2.43
N MET A 137 -3.78 5.10 -1.86
CA MET A 137 -4.66 6.05 -1.15
C MET A 137 -5.88 6.45 -1.98
N LYS A 138 -5.69 6.77 -3.26
CA LYS A 138 -6.80 7.14 -4.18
C LYS A 138 -7.86 6.06 -4.32
N LYS A 139 -7.48 4.77 -4.23
CA LYS A 139 -8.47 3.67 -4.25
C LYS A 139 -9.32 3.67 -2.99
N PHE A 140 -8.74 3.96 -1.83
CA PHE A 140 -9.50 4.12 -0.59
C PHE A 140 -10.41 5.35 -0.63
N ASP A 141 -9.93 6.47 -1.15
CA ASP A 141 -10.76 7.68 -1.33
C ASP A 141 -11.97 7.39 -2.22
N THR A 142 -11.75 6.63 -3.30
CA THR A 142 -12.83 6.21 -4.21
C THR A 142 -13.81 5.27 -3.52
N LEU A 143 -13.32 4.30 -2.74
CA LEU A 143 -14.18 3.39 -1.98
C LEU A 143 -15.01 4.17 -0.95
N ASN A 144 -14.42 5.14 -0.26
CA ASN A 144 -15.12 6.01 0.70
C ASN A 144 -16.27 6.78 0.05
N ASP A 145 -16.00 7.40 -1.10
CA ASP A 145 -17.00 8.14 -1.87
C ASP A 145 -18.14 7.23 -2.36
N LEU A 146 -17.82 6.02 -2.84
CA LEU A 146 -18.82 5.04 -3.24
C LEU A 146 -19.69 4.58 -2.06
N ASN A 147 -19.10 4.33 -0.89
CA ASN A 147 -19.83 3.96 0.32
C ASN A 147 -20.80 5.08 0.75
N LYS A 148 -20.33 6.34 0.78
CA LYS A 148 -21.19 7.50 1.09
C LYS A 148 -22.37 7.61 0.11
N LYS A 149 -22.10 7.48 -1.19
CA LYS A 149 -23.14 7.49 -2.22
C LYS A 149 -24.13 6.33 -2.12
N TRP A 150 -23.68 5.16 -1.64
CA TRP A 150 -24.54 4.02 -1.38
C TRP A 150 -25.49 4.30 -0.22
N TYR A 151 -25.00 4.84 0.91
CA TYR A 151 -25.85 5.26 2.03
C TYR A 151 -26.82 6.38 1.64
N ASP A 152 -26.37 7.38 0.90
CA ASP A 152 -27.24 8.44 0.37
C ASP A 152 -28.37 7.89 -0.51
N ALA A 153 -28.11 6.81 -1.28
CA ALA A 153 -29.10 6.15 -2.11
C ALA A 153 -30.08 5.32 -1.26
N MET A 154 -29.58 4.66 -0.22
CA MET A 154 -30.37 3.94 0.75
C MET A 154 -31.35 4.84 1.49
N ASP A 155 -30.89 6.00 1.99
CA ASP A 155 -31.74 7.01 2.66
C ASP A 155 -32.85 7.53 1.73
N LYS A 156 -32.56 7.63 0.43
CA LYS A 156 -33.52 8.04 -0.61
C LYS A 156 -34.38 6.88 -1.14
N ARG A 157 -34.17 5.67 -0.63
CA ARG A 157 -34.80 4.42 -1.10
C ARG A 157 -34.63 4.18 -2.61
N ASP A 158 -33.49 4.59 -3.17
CA ASP A 158 -33.16 4.47 -4.59
C ASP A 158 -32.37 3.17 -4.87
N PHE A 159 -33.12 2.08 -5.07
CA PHE A 159 -32.55 0.73 -5.25
C PHE A 159 -31.62 0.60 -6.47
N ASP A 160 -31.93 1.29 -7.57
CA ASP A 160 -31.13 1.25 -8.79
C ASP A 160 -29.74 1.86 -8.55
N LYS A 161 -29.69 3.01 -7.88
CA LYS A 161 -28.40 3.61 -7.48
C LYS A 161 -27.65 2.74 -6.48
N MET A 162 -28.35 2.15 -5.51
CA MET A 162 -27.71 1.21 -4.57
C MET A 162 -27.06 0.06 -5.32
N THR A 163 -27.79 -0.60 -6.23
CA THR A 163 -27.28 -1.72 -7.05
C THR A 163 -26.01 -1.31 -7.80
N LYS A 164 -26.06 -0.18 -8.50
CA LYS A 164 -24.90 0.37 -9.22
C LYS A 164 -23.69 0.63 -8.32
N TYR A 165 -23.90 1.14 -7.11
CA TYR A 165 -22.80 1.40 -6.18
C TYR A 165 -22.28 0.12 -5.52
N THR A 166 -23.14 -0.85 -5.19
CA THR A 166 -22.74 -2.17 -4.70
C THR A 166 -21.82 -2.87 -5.69
N GLU A 167 -22.15 -2.88 -6.98
CA GLU A 167 -21.31 -3.48 -8.02
C GLU A 167 -19.91 -2.86 -8.07
N LYS A 168 -19.83 -1.52 -8.04
CA LYS A 168 -18.55 -0.80 -8.04
C LYS A 168 -17.75 -1.02 -6.76
N ILE A 169 -18.42 -1.06 -5.61
CA ILE A 169 -17.80 -1.37 -4.31
C ILE A 169 -17.22 -2.78 -4.37
N SER A 170 -17.97 -3.76 -4.88
CA SER A 170 -17.53 -5.16 -5.00
C SER A 170 -16.36 -5.33 -5.99
N GLU A 171 -16.35 -4.56 -7.08
CA GLU A 171 -15.24 -4.55 -8.02
C GLU A 171 -13.97 -3.96 -7.39
N LEU A 172 -14.07 -2.77 -6.79
CA LEU A 172 -12.94 -2.10 -6.15
C LEU A 172 -12.43 -2.84 -4.91
N SER A 173 -13.32 -3.51 -4.17
CA SER A 173 -12.97 -4.28 -2.97
C SER A 173 -12.09 -5.48 -3.31
N LYS A 174 -12.25 -6.13 -4.48
CA LYS A 174 -11.39 -7.23 -4.96
C LYS A 174 -9.92 -6.84 -5.00
N ASP A 175 -9.63 -5.60 -5.38
CA ASP A 175 -8.27 -5.06 -5.38
C ASP A 175 -7.76 -4.73 -3.97
N LEU A 176 -8.68 -4.45 -3.03
CA LEU A 176 -8.42 -4.04 -1.65
C LEU A 176 -8.52 -5.20 -0.61
N VAL A 177 -8.85 -6.43 -1.03
CA VAL A 177 -8.97 -7.67 -0.20
C VAL A 177 -7.78 -7.89 0.73
N LYS A 178 -6.64 -7.26 0.47
CA LYS A 178 -5.46 -7.39 1.33
C LYS A 178 -5.59 -6.64 2.66
N PHE A 179 -6.66 -5.88 2.91
CA PHE A 179 -7.04 -5.28 4.20
C PHE A 179 -8.26 -6.02 4.75
N SER A 180 -8.06 -6.94 5.70
CA SER A 180 -9.11 -7.83 6.23
C SER A 180 -10.34 -7.07 6.72
N ASN A 181 -10.12 -5.95 7.42
CA ASN A 181 -11.21 -5.15 7.97
C ASN A 181 -12.07 -4.50 6.85
N ILE A 182 -11.49 -4.22 5.68
CA ILE A 182 -12.22 -3.70 4.51
C ILE A 182 -13.11 -4.78 3.89
N ILE A 183 -12.64 -6.02 3.83
CA ILE A 183 -13.47 -7.14 3.34
C ILE A 183 -14.70 -7.29 4.22
N GLU A 184 -14.52 -7.30 5.54
CA GLU A 184 -15.62 -7.46 6.49
C GLU A 184 -16.64 -6.33 6.36
N GLU A 185 -16.20 -5.12 6.03
CA GLU A 185 -17.08 -3.96 5.87
C GLU A 185 -17.78 -3.92 4.51
N THR A 186 -17.11 -4.24 3.40
CA THR A 186 -17.79 -4.33 2.09
C THR A 186 -18.80 -5.46 2.07
N LYS A 187 -18.53 -6.56 2.79
CA LYS A 187 -19.49 -7.65 2.98
C LYS A 187 -20.78 -7.18 3.65
N LYS A 188 -20.72 -6.27 4.64
CA LYS A 188 -21.93 -5.72 5.27
C LYS A 188 -22.81 -4.95 4.29
N ILE A 189 -22.20 -4.17 3.38
CA ILE A 189 -22.95 -3.48 2.31
C ILE A 189 -23.59 -4.49 1.36
N GLU A 190 -22.86 -5.54 0.97
CA GLU A 190 -23.39 -6.62 0.13
C GLU A 190 -24.54 -7.38 0.83
N GLU A 191 -24.37 -7.73 2.11
CA GLU A 191 -25.37 -8.39 2.95
C GLU A 191 -26.64 -7.55 3.08
N LEU A 192 -26.49 -6.25 3.39
CA LEU A 192 -27.63 -5.33 3.51
C LEU A 192 -28.33 -5.09 2.17
N HIS A 193 -27.56 -4.94 1.09
CA HIS A 193 -28.11 -4.81 -0.26
C HIS A 193 -28.91 -6.06 -0.66
N ASN A 194 -28.36 -7.25 -0.41
CA ASN A 194 -29.03 -8.52 -0.69
C ASN A 194 -30.28 -8.68 0.15
N PHE A 195 -30.24 -8.32 1.44
CA PHE A 195 -31.41 -8.34 2.31
C PHE A 195 -32.54 -7.46 1.74
N ILE A 196 -32.24 -6.22 1.35
CA ILE A 196 -33.23 -5.29 0.78
C ILE A 196 -33.81 -5.86 -0.52
N LYS A 197 -32.95 -6.41 -1.38
CA LYS A 197 -33.35 -7.04 -2.65
C LYS A 197 -34.27 -8.24 -2.46
N GLU A 198 -33.93 -9.14 -1.54
CA GLU A 198 -34.67 -10.37 -1.28
C GLU A 198 -36.01 -10.12 -0.59
N ASN A 199 -36.06 -9.12 0.30
CA ASN A 199 -37.25 -8.82 1.10
C ASN A 199 -38.11 -7.69 0.52
N ASN A 200 -37.63 -7.01 -0.53
CA ASN A 200 -38.23 -5.81 -1.11
C ASN A 200 -38.63 -4.77 -0.04
N SER A 201 -37.78 -4.60 0.98
CA SER A 201 -38.02 -3.75 2.14
C SER A 201 -36.76 -2.99 2.51
N PHE A 202 -36.94 -1.70 2.79
CA PHE A 202 -35.91 -0.83 3.37
C PHE A 202 -36.02 -0.75 4.89
N ASP A 203 -37.10 -1.29 5.46
CA ASP A 203 -37.39 -1.25 6.88
C ASP A 203 -36.92 -2.58 7.50
N PHE A 204 -35.83 -2.49 8.27
CA PHE A 204 -35.18 -3.62 8.92
C PHE A 204 -34.64 -3.23 10.30
N MET A 205 -34.46 -4.23 11.15
CA MET A 205 -33.73 -4.12 12.42
C MET A 205 -32.49 -5.03 12.39
N VAL A 206 -31.51 -4.71 13.22
CA VAL A 206 -30.32 -5.54 13.44
C VAL A 206 -30.46 -6.21 14.80
N GLY A 207 -30.50 -7.55 14.81
CA GLY A 207 -30.56 -8.36 16.02
C GLY A 207 -29.30 -8.22 16.87
N THR A 208 -29.36 -8.68 18.12
CA THR A 208 -28.22 -8.63 19.06
C THR A 208 -27.03 -9.47 18.63
N ASP A 209 -27.25 -10.44 17.74
CA ASP A 209 -26.26 -11.30 17.08
C ASP A 209 -25.76 -10.72 15.74
N GLY A 210 -26.26 -9.56 15.32
CA GLY A 210 -25.94 -8.91 14.05
C GLY A 210 -26.82 -9.32 12.87
N ALA A 211 -27.82 -10.19 13.06
CA ALA A 211 -28.70 -10.64 11.98
C ALA A 211 -29.66 -9.54 11.51
N LEU A 212 -29.86 -9.41 10.19
CA LEU A 212 -30.86 -8.50 9.60
C LEU A 212 -32.25 -9.14 9.66
N MET A 213 -33.23 -8.43 10.24
CA MET A 213 -34.62 -8.87 10.34
C MET A 213 -35.56 -7.82 9.77
N LYS A 214 -36.62 -8.25 9.08
CA LYS A 214 -37.62 -7.33 8.49
C LYS A 214 -38.47 -6.71 9.60
N LEU A 215 -38.76 -5.41 9.47
CA LEU A 215 -39.82 -4.77 10.25
C LEU A 215 -41.14 -4.94 9.48
N ASP A 216 -42.13 -5.56 10.13
CA ASP A 216 -43.48 -5.74 9.59
C ASP A 216 -44.28 -4.42 9.57
#